data_AF-A0A0A9F433-F1
#
_entry.id   AF-A0A0A9F433-F1
#
_cell.length_a   1.000
_cell.length_b   1.000
_cell.length_c   1.000
_cell.angle_alpha   90.00
_cell.angle_beta   90.00
_cell.angle_gamma   90.00
#
_symmetry.space_group_name_H-M   'P 1'
#
loop_
_entity.id
_entity.type
_entity.pdbx_description
1 polymer ?
#
loop_
_entity_poly.entity_id
_entity_poly.type
_entity_poly.pdbx_seq_one_letter_code
_entity_poly.pdbx_strand_id
1 'polypeptide(L)' 'MSCPFDSYEVVAIHPDRNLAFFVEHCDRKLISYDMDSKEARDVCTLGRGYGCITPYVPYFSELSTFENKH' A
#
# COMPACT_ATOMS: atom_id res chain seq x y z
N MET A 1 -25.38 6.94 -6.90
CA MET A 1 -23.99 7.44 -6.98
C MET A 1 -23.17 6.33 -7.57
N SER A 2 -22.83 6.43 -8.84
CA SER A 2 -22.14 5.37 -9.55
C SER A 2 -20.65 5.66 -9.44
N CYS A 3 -19.87 4.83 -8.74
CA CYS A 3 -18.40 4.88 -8.74
C CYS A 3 -17.89 4.05 -9.94
N PRO A 4 -17.38 4.64 -11.04
CA PRO A 4 -16.90 3.86 -12.17
C PRO A 4 -15.37 3.95 -12.31
N PHE A 5 -14.78 2.76 -12.33
CA PHE A 5 -13.39 2.35 -12.64
C PHE A 5 -12.29 2.76 -11.65
N ASP A 6 -11.61 1.70 -11.20
CA ASP A 6 -10.58 1.63 -10.15
C ASP A 6 -11.02 2.23 -8.83
N SER A 7 -12.01 1.59 -8.19
CA SER A 7 -12.43 1.95 -6.82
C SER A 7 -11.31 1.79 -5.79
N TYR A 8 -10.25 1.04 -6.12
CA TYR A 8 -9.10 0.79 -5.28
C TYR A 8 -7.79 1.10 -6.02
N GLU A 9 -6.93 1.93 -5.41
CA GLU A 9 -5.58 2.23 -5.87
C GLU A 9 -4.56 1.66 -4.87
N VAL A 10 -3.55 0.91 -5.33
CA VAL A 10 -2.43 0.46 -4.48
C VAL A 10 -1.48 1.63 -4.25
N VAL A 11 -1.22 1.98 -2.99
CA VAL A 11 -0.36 3.11 -2.63
C VAL A 11 0.95 2.71 -1.95
N ALA A 12 1.04 1.52 -1.36
CA ALA A 12 2.30 1.03 -0.81
C ALA A 12 2.29 -0.49 -0.64
N ILE A 13 3.48 -1.09 -0.73
CA ILE A 13 3.72 -2.50 -0.35
C ILE A 13 4.94 -2.51 0.57
N HIS A 14 4.75 -2.97 1.81
CA HIS A 14 5.84 -3.09 2.77
C HIS A 14 6.65 -4.36 2.45
N PRO A 15 7.95 -4.25 2.13
CA PRO A 15 8.74 -5.38 1.65
C PRO A 15 8.92 -6.47 2.71
N ASP A 16 9.06 -6.10 3.99
CA ASP A 16 9.36 -7.08 5.05
C ASP A 16 8.15 -7.67 5.77
N ARG A 17 7.00 -6.99 5.74
CA ARG A 17 5.84 -7.31 6.60
C ARG A 17 4.63 -7.86 5.85
N ASN A 18 4.81 -8.21 4.57
CA ASN A 18 3.76 -8.73 3.70
C ASN A 18 2.45 -7.89 3.75
N LEU A 19 2.61 -6.56 3.86
CA LEU A 19 1.51 -5.62 4.09
C LEU A 19 1.33 -4.73 2.86
N ALA A 20 0.13 -4.70 2.29
CA ALA A 20 -0.23 -3.81 1.20
C ALA A 20 -1.19 -2.71 1.67
N PHE A 21 -1.09 -1.52 1.09
CA PHE A 21 -1.98 -0.41 1.37
C PHE A 21 -2.73 0.01 0.11
N PHE A 22 -4.03 0.26 0.28
CA PHE A 22 -4.94 0.64 -0.79
C PHE A 22 -5.74 1.87 -0.41
N VAL A 23 -6.15 2.64 -1.40
CA VAL A 23 -7.18 3.66 -1.23
C VAL A 23 -8.45 3.28 -1.93
N GLU A 24 -9.53 3.21 -1.14
CA GLU A 24 -10.88 3.12 -1.65
C GLU A 24 -11.42 4.51 -1.97
N HIS A 25 -11.61 4.82 -3.24
CA HIS A 25 -11.97 6.19 -3.64
C HIS A 25 -13.41 6.59 -3.29
N CYS A 26 -14.33 5.62 -3.20
CA CYS A 26 -15.75 5.90 -2.92
C CYS A 26 -15.95 6.50 -1.52
N ASP A 27 -15.48 5.81 -0.48
CA ASP A 27 -15.58 6.28 0.90
C ASP A 27 -14.31 7.00 1.38
N ARG A 28 -13.32 7.13 0.50
CA ARG A 28 -12.01 7.75 0.77
C ARG A 28 -11.31 7.06 1.93
N LYS A 29 -11.29 5.73 1.94
CA LYS A 29 -10.67 4.97 3.01
C LYS A 29 -9.27 4.56 2.61
N LEU A 30 -8.33 4.77 3.53
CA LEU A 30 -7.03 4.11 3.48
C LEU A 30 -7.18 2.75 4.18
N ILE A 31 -6.83 1.69 3.47
CA ILE A 31 -6.99 0.31 3.92
C ILE A 31 -5.61 -0.34 3.96
N SER A 32 -5.31 -1.06 5.03
CA SER A 32 -4.17 -1.97 5.11
C SER A 32 -4.66 -3.40 4.90
N TYR A 33 -3.93 -4.17 4.11
CA TYR A 33 -4.20 -5.58 3.85
C TYR A 33 -2.97 -6.39 4.25
N ASP A 34 -3.14 -7.26 5.22
CA ASP A 34 -2.14 -8.24 5.63
C ASP A 34 -2.26 -9.46 4.71
N MET A 35 -1.23 -9.71 3.91
CA MET A 35 -1.25 -10.81 2.93
C MET A 35 -1.04 -12.19 3.56
N ASP A 36 -0.48 -12.27 4.79
CA ASP A 36 -0.31 -13.52 5.52
C ASP A 36 -1.65 -13.99 6.08
N SER A 37 -2.35 -13.10 6.78
CA SER A 37 -3.67 -13.39 7.37
C SER A 37 -4.84 -13.23 6.40
N LYS A 38 -4.63 -12.55 5.26
CA LYS A 38 -5.64 -12.17 4.27
C LYS A 38 -6.74 -11.28 4.85
N GLU A 39 -6.39 -10.46 5.84
CA GLU A 39 -7.32 -9.54 6.49
C GLU A 39 -7.11 -8.10 6.03
N ALA A 40 -8.21 -7.41 5.72
CA ALA A 40 -8.24 -5.99 5.44
C ALA A 40 -8.69 -5.20 6.68
N ARG A 41 -8.05 -4.06 6.93
CA ARG A 41 -8.38 -3.15 8.04
C ARG A 41 -8.42 -1.71 7.57
N ASP A 42 -9.45 -0.99 8.00
CA ASP A 42 -9.55 0.46 7.79
C ASP A 42 -8.49 1.15 8.67
N VAL A 43 -7.57 1.87 8.04
CA VAL A 43 -6.54 2.66 8.74
C VAL A 43 -7.11 4.03 9.10
N CYS A 44 -7.69 4.72 8.12
CA CYS A 44 -8.34 6.01 8.32
C CYS A 44 -9.23 6.41 7.14
N THR A 45 -10.06 7.43 7.35
CA THR A 45 -10.76 8.13 6.28
C THR A 45 -9.98 9.38 5.86
N LEU A 46 -9.70 9.51 4.57
CA LEU A 46 -8.98 10.62 3.98
C LEU A 46 -9.86 11.88 3.92
N GLY A 47 -9.19 13.03 4.08
CA GLY A 47 -9.81 14.34 4.01
C GLY A 47 -10.45 14.63 2.65
N ARG A 48 -11.41 15.56 2.63
CA ARG A 48 -12.04 16.00 1.38
C ARG A 48 -10.98 16.67 0.49
N GLY A 49 -10.88 16.23 -0.77
CA GLY A 49 -9.91 16.79 -1.71
C GLY A 49 -8.48 16.26 -1.53
N TYR A 50 -8.29 15.09 -0.91
CA TYR A 50 -7.01 14.39 -1.01
C TYR A 50 -6.64 14.22 -2.50
N GLY A 51 -5.42 14.60 -2.82
CA GLY A 51 -4.88 14.48 -4.17
C GLY A 51 -4.26 13.10 -4.39
N CYS A 52 -3.18 13.07 -5.18
CA CYS A 52 -2.39 11.86 -5.38
C CYS A 52 -1.69 11.45 -4.09
N ILE A 53 -1.71 10.17 -3.78
CA ILE A 53 -0.88 9.62 -2.71
C ILE A 53 0.47 9.27 -3.30
N THR A 54 1.53 9.80 -2.71
CA THR A 54 2.89 9.44 -3.11
C THR A 54 3.16 8.01 -2.66
N PRO A 55 3.41 7.06 -3.57
CA PRO A 55 3.65 5.69 -3.16
C PRO A 55 4.91 5.59 -2.30
N TYR A 56 4.86 4.78 -1.25
CA TYR A 56 6.08 4.47 -0.50
C TYR A 56 6.96 3.54 -1.34
N VAL A 57 8.14 4.02 -1.70
CA VAL A 57 9.17 3.21 -2.37
C VAL A 57 10.26 2.93 -1.33
N PRO A 58 10.39 1.68 -0.84
CA PRO A 58 11.46 1.34 0.08
C PRO A 58 12.82 1.61 -0.55
N TYR A 59 13.67 2.36 0.15
CA TYR A 59 15.05 2.59 -0.28
C TYR A 59 15.88 1.35 0.05
N PHE A 60 16.06 0.46 -0.92
CA PHE A 60 16.95 -0.70 -0.81
C PHE A 60 18.41 -0.24 -0.96
N SER A 61 19.03 0.24 0.12
CA SER A 61 20.46 0.57 0.16
C SER A 61 21.36 -0.57 0.65
N GLU A 62 20.80 -1.72 1.02
CA GLU A 62 21.56 -2.87 1.52
C GLU A 62 21.44 -4.07 0.57
N LEU A 63 22.13 -3.98 -0.57
CA LEU A 63 22.55 -5.14 -1.38
C LEU A 63 24.06 -5.05 -1.60
N SER A 64 24.82 -4.89 -0.52
CA SER A 64 26.25 -5.19 -0.53
C SER A 64 26.46 -6.57 0.09
N THR A 65 27.03 -7.45 -0.72
CA THR A 65 27.74 -8.70 -0.38
C THR A 65 26.91 -9.94 -0.05
N PHE A 66 26.22 -10.51 -1.05
CA PHE A 66 26.36 -11.95 -1.23
C PHE A 66 27.77 -12.18 -1.81
N GLU A 67 28.78 -12.31 -0.95
CA GLU A 67 30.05 -12.87 -1.40
C GLU A 67 29.79 -14.31 -1.83
N ASN A 68 29.98 -14.58 -3.12
CA ASN A 68 30.07 -15.94 -3.63
C ASN A 68 31.22 -16.64 -2.89
N LYS A 69 30.89 -17.46 -1.89
CA LYS A 69 31.89 -18.34 -1.28
C LYS A 69 32.02 -19.57 -2.19
N HIS A 70 33.16 -19.61 -2.88
CA HIS A 70 33.66 -20.73 -3.67
C HIS A 70 33.84 -21.99 -2.80
#